data_AF-A0A6B3M6K6-F1
#
_entry.id   AF-A0A6B3M6K6-F1
#
_cell.length_a   1.000
_cell.length_b   1.000
_cell.length_c   1.000
_cell.angle_alpha   90.00
_cell.angle_beta   90.00
_cell.angle_gamma   90.00
#
_symmetry.space_group_name_H-M   'P 1'
#
loop_
_entity.id
_entity.type
_entity.pdbx_description
1 polymer ?
#
loop_
_entity_poly.entity_id
_entity_poly.type
_entity_poly.pdbx_seq_one_letter_code
_entity_poly.pdbx_strand_id
1 'polypeptide(L)'
;MLLRLLKFLRWSIPVFVGLLAIWIVGGNFLAAQLEKEIEQEIEKFAQQFPLTEPNNSALKLQALTAKSRMGMSINPDEFTVDAYISSHPDFSVSFSTTEIQAFQKIMKQLKEYLEAQIVKPNDQVDPPPEKLQRYLASKADSLEAIRNHVLNNEVPQLRVYIAPILEGDYEYALPSHLSVANLQRLLLLDILEKNRRGQTQAASEMLEVSWKINKSLRNQPILISQLVAIIVLKEQIGVIRKLDSLPPKWQQGLLDHNYSKSILTSVEGEFIGNFRIIKNFNSYTFRELEDLDLQWLIILRPIAKPYYRFSAVDYFPVAKQALSKKQTQNICSYDLAVIYDTPSWWNILGHDIFPGIPSFINQRLKGDHAMLELELTQKILQIKELAAKEGKWPESVPNLESSICPGEKWIYQVSPDNTMSISFSAQPQWLQERIEKGERPLIYSDSTIPD
;
A
#
# COMPACT_ATOMS: atom_id res chain seq x y z
N MET A 1 -35.33 -58.12 -9.20
CA MET A 1 -34.58 -56.90 -8.80
C MET A 1 -34.05 -56.13 -10.00
N LEU A 2 -33.28 -56.77 -10.90
CA LEU A 2 -32.72 -56.17 -12.13
C LEU A 2 -33.74 -55.43 -13.02
N LEU A 3 -34.90 -56.05 -13.29
CA LEU A 3 -35.97 -55.46 -14.13
C LEU A 3 -36.61 -54.20 -13.52
N ARG A 4 -36.63 -54.08 -12.17
CA ARG A 4 -37.11 -52.87 -11.47
C ARG A 4 -36.04 -51.76 -11.54
N LEU A 5 -34.77 -52.12 -11.39
CA LEU A 5 -33.64 -51.20 -11.54
C LEU A 5 -33.58 -50.62 -12.96
N LEU A 6 -33.71 -51.45 -13.99
CA LEU A 6 -33.71 -51.00 -15.39
C LEU A 6 -34.89 -50.08 -15.71
N LYS A 7 -36.07 -50.35 -15.16
CA LYS A 7 -37.23 -49.45 -15.29
C LYS A 7 -37.00 -48.12 -14.58
N PHE A 8 -36.40 -48.13 -13.39
CA PHE A 8 -36.04 -46.91 -12.66
C PHE A 8 -35.02 -46.08 -13.45
N LEU A 9 -33.93 -46.71 -13.91
CA LEU A 9 -32.88 -46.05 -14.72
C LEU A 9 -33.42 -45.48 -16.03
N ARG A 10 -34.35 -46.18 -16.69
CA ARG A 10 -34.98 -45.71 -17.94
C ARG A 10 -35.71 -44.37 -17.78
N TRP A 11 -36.26 -44.10 -16.59
CA TRP A 11 -36.98 -42.85 -16.32
C TRP A 11 -36.10 -41.81 -15.63
N SER A 12 -35.17 -42.21 -14.77
CA SER A 12 -34.32 -41.26 -14.06
C SER A 12 -33.29 -40.60 -14.97
N ILE A 13 -32.67 -41.34 -15.90
CA ILE A 13 -31.61 -40.79 -16.77
C ILE A 13 -32.11 -39.61 -17.62
N PRO A 14 -33.23 -39.69 -18.37
CA PRO A 14 -33.72 -38.56 -19.15
C PRO A 14 -34.08 -37.34 -18.30
N VAL A 15 -34.61 -37.55 -17.10
CA VAL A 15 -34.92 -36.46 -16.16
C VAL A 15 -33.63 -35.77 -15.70
N PHE A 16 -32.61 -36.52 -15.30
CA PHE A 16 -31.30 -35.95 -14.93
C PHE A 16 -30.65 -35.21 -16.10
N VAL A 17 -30.68 -35.79 -17.31
CA VAL A 17 -30.15 -35.12 -18.51
C VAL A 17 -30.92 -33.83 -18.81
N GLY A 18 -32.25 -33.84 -18.69
CA GLY A 18 -33.08 -32.64 -18.87
C GLY A 18 -32.76 -31.55 -17.85
N LEU A 19 -32.64 -31.91 -16.56
CA LEU A 19 -32.26 -30.97 -15.49
C LEU A 19 -30.86 -30.42 -15.69
N LEU A 20 -29.89 -31.25 -16.10
CA LEU A 20 -28.54 -30.81 -16.43
C LEU A 20 -28.53 -29.85 -17.63
N ALA A 21 -29.32 -30.14 -18.68
CA ALA A 21 -29.43 -29.24 -19.83
C ALA A 21 -30.03 -27.88 -19.43
N ILE A 22 -31.09 -27.88 -18.61
CA ILE A 22 -31.70 -26.66 -18.05
C ILE A 22 -30.67 -25.90 -17.19
N TRP A 23 -29.91 -26.59 -16.34
CA TRP A 23 -28.88 -25.98 -15.52
C TRP A 23 -27.76 -25.36 -16.36
N ILE A 24 -27.24 -26.09 -17.35
CA ILE A 24 -26.16 -25.60 -18.20
C ILE A 24 -26.63 -24.40 -19.02
N VAL A 25 -27.78 -24.48 -19.69
CA VAL A 25 -28.24 -23.40 -20.58
C VAL A 25 -28.88 -22.27 -19.77
N GLY A 26 -29.88 -22.58 -18.97
CA GLY A 26 -30.63 -21.63 -18.16
C GLY A 26 -29.78 -21.00 -17.06
N GLY A 27 -28.92 -21.78 -16.39
CA GLY A 27 -28.00 -21.25 -15.37
C GLY A 27 -26.97 -20.30 -15.96
N ASN A 28 -26.38 -20.62 -17.12
CA ASN A 28 -25.48 -19.67 -17.80
C ASN A 28 -26.19 -18.41 -18.29
N PHE A 29 -27.43 -18.52 -18.78
CA PHE A 29 -28.21 -17.36 -19.21
C PHE A 29 -28.53 -16.44 -18.03
N LEU A 30 -29.05 -17.01 -16.93
CA LEU A 30 -29.37 -16.24 -15.73
C LEU A 30 -28.13 -15.60 -15.10
N ALA A 31 -27.02 -16.34 -15.01
CA ALA A 31 -25.77 -15.78 -14.52
C ALA A 31 -25.27 -14.63 -15.41
N ALA A 32 -25.37 -14.74 -16.74
CA ALA A 32 -25.00 -13.66 -17.66
C ALA A 32 -25.83 -12.38 -17.44
N GLN A 33 -27.11 -12.55 -17.14
CA GLN A 33 -27.99 -11.42 -16.84
C GLN A 33 -27.58 -10.70 -15.56
N LEU A 34 -27.27 -11.45 -14.48
CA LEU A 34 -26.84 -10.89 -13.20
C LEU A 34 -25.45 -10.26 -13.27
N GLU A 35 -24.54 -10.84 -14.07
CA GLU A 35 -23.20 -10.29 -14.28
C GLU A 35 -23.24 -8.90 -14.93
N LYS A 36 -24.26 -8.57 -15.73
CA LYS A 36 -24.29 -7.34 -16.53
C LYS A 36 -24.10 -6.07 -15.70
N GLU A 37 -24.70 -6.00 -14.51
CA GLU A 37 -24.55 -4.84 -13.62
C GLU A 37 -23.13 -4.75 -13.05
N ILE A 38 -22.55 -5.89 -12.64
CA ILE A 38 -21.17 -5.99 -12.15
C ILE A 38 -20.19 -5.59 -13.26
N GLU A 39 -20.39 -6.06 -14.48
CA GLU A 39 -19.53 -5.72 -15.63
C GLU A 39 -19.51 -4.21 -15.92
N GLN A 40 -20.66 -3.53 -15.77
CA GLN A 40 -20.73 -2.08 -15.91
C GLN A 40 -19.96 -1.35 -14.79
N GLU A 41 -19.98 -1.86 -13.56
CA GLU A 41 -19.15 -1.32 -12.47
C GLU A 41 -17.66 -1.54 -12.74
N ILE A 42 -17.27 -2.72 -13.23
CA ILE A 42 -15.89 -3.03 -13.61
C ILE A 42 -15.42 -2.09 -14.71
N GLU A 43 -16.24 -1.84 -15.74
CA GLU A 43 -15.90 -0.93 -16.82
C GLU A 43 -15.72 0.51 -16.29
N LYS A 44 -16.60 0.98 -15.41
CA LYS A 44 -16.47 2.29 -14.76
C LYS A 44 -15.19 2.38 -13.93
N PHE A 45 -14.83 1.33 -13.20
CA PHE A 45 -13.59 1.28 -12.43
C PHE A 45 -12.37 1.33 -13.36
N ALA A 46 -12.36 0.54 -14.43
CA ALA A 46 -11.29 0.55 -15.43
C ALA A 46 -11.12 1.92 -16.11
N GLN A 47 -12.23 2.61 -16.40
CA GLN A 47 -12.22 3.97 -16.97
C GLN A 47 -11.63 5.02 -16.02
N GLN A 48 -11.75 4.84 -14.71
CA GLN A 48 -11.14 5.74 -13.71
C GLN A 48 -9.61 5.61 -13.69
N PHE A 49 -9.09 4.46 -14.11
CA PHE A 49 -7.66 4.13 -14.04
C PHE A 49 -7.15 3.60 -15.38
N PRO A 50 -7.10 4.45 -16.42
CA PRO A 50 -6.57 4.05 -17.72
C PRO A 50 -5.10 3.65 -17.61
N LEU A 51 -4.64 2.84 -18.57
CA LEU A 51 -3.21 2.55 -18.72
C LEU A 51 -2.43 3.87 -18.83
N THR A 52 -1.48 4.08 -17.92
CA THR A 52 -0.53 5.19 -18.02
C THR A 52 0.86 4.64 -18.16
N GLU A 53 1.58 5.09 -19.18
CA GLU A 53 3.00 4.79 -19.36
C GLU A 53 3.86 5.67 -18.43
N PRO A 54 5.08 5.21 -18.07
CA PRO A 54 5.97 5.99 -17.23
C PRO A 54 6.42 7.27 -17.94
N ASN A 55 6.47 8.38 -17.22
CA ASN A 55 6.96 9.64 -17.78
C ASN A 55 8.50 9.71 -17.82
N ASN A 56 9.04 10.69 -18.53
CA ASN A 56 10.49 10.86 -18.67
C ASN A 56 11.20 11.01 -17.32
N SER A 57 10.55 11.69 -16.37
CA SER A 57 11.08 11.85 -15.01
C SER A 57 11.24 10.51 -14.29
N ALA A 58 10.23 9.63 -14.37
CA ALA A 58 10.30 8.29 -13.81
C ALA A 58 11.34 7.41 -14.51
N LEU A 59 11.38 7.41 -15.84
CA LEU A 59 12.37 6.63 -16.60
C LEU A 59 13.80 7.05 -16.26
N LYS A 60 14.07 8.36 -16.14
CA LYS A 60 15.39 8.85 -15.74
C LYS A 60 15.71 8.56 -14.27
N LEU A 61 14.73 8.63 -13.37
CA LEU A 61 14.92 8.21 -11.98
C LEU A 61 15.31 6.73 -11.92
N GLN A 62 14.56 5.86 -12.60
CA GLN A 62 14.86 4.43 -12.71
C GLN A 62 16.27 4.20 -13.26
N ALA A 63 16.66 4.93 -14.29
CA ALA A 63 17.98 4.89 -14.88
C ALA A 63 19.08 5.31 -13.90
N LEU A 64 18.91 6.41 -13.15
CA LEU A 64 19.86 6.87 -12.12
C LEU A 64 19.99 5.89 -10.95
N THR A 65 18.86 5.33 -10.50
CA THR A 65 18.81 4.31 -9.45
C THR A 65 19.49 3.02 -9.91
N ALA A 66 19.26 2.61 -11.16
CA ALA A 66 19.93 1.46 -11.75
C ALA A 66 21.43 1.70 -11.89
N LYS A 67 21.86 2.85 -12.45
CA LYS A 67 23.27 3.21 -12.61
C LYS A 67 24.03 3.22 -11.29
N SER A 68 23.39 3.67 -10.21
CA SER A 68 23.98 3.75 -8.88
C SER A 68 23.80 2.48 -8.03
N ARG A 69 22.97 1.53 -8.50
CA ARG A 69 22.58 0.29 -7.81
C ARG A 69 21.97 0.51 -6.43
N MET A 70 21.42 1.71 -6.20
CA MET A 70 20.79 2.06 -4.94
C MET A 70 19.41 1.42 -4.86
N GLY A 71 19.14 0.66 -3.80
CA GLY A 71 17.81 0.12 -3.55
C GLY A 71 17.40 -1.09 -4.40
N MET A 72 18.17 -1.50 -5.41
CA MET A 72 17.78 -2.60 -6.30
C MET A 72 17.63 -3.95 -5.57
N SER A 73 16.56 -4.68 -5.90
CA SER A 73 16.39 -6.10 -5.60
C SER A 73 17.24 -6.99 -6.51
N ILE A 74 17.45 -8.26 -6.13
CA ILE A 74 18.12 -9.26 -6.99
C ILE A 74 17.30 -9.53 -8.26
N ASN A 75 15.97 -9.43 -8.19
CA ASN A 75 15.10 -9.69 -9.33
C ASN A 75 15.09 -8.47 -10.26
N PRO A 76 15.67 -8.58 -11.47
CA PRO A 76 15.86 -7.45 -12.39
C PRO A 76 14.56 -7.00 -13.07
N ASP A 77 13.50 -7.84 -13.05
CA ASP A 77 12.26 -7.62 -13.79
C ASP A 77 11.44 -6.41 -13.30
N GLU A 78 11.79 -5.84 -12.15
CA GLU A 78 11.09 -4.70 -11.57
C GLU A 78 11.46 -3.36 -12.22
N PHE A 79 12.62 -3.27 -12.89
CA PHE A 79 13.13 -2.05 -13.52
C PHE A 79 13.58 -2.34 -14.96
N THR A 80 12.65 -2.36 -15.90
CA THR A 80 12.99 -2.41 -17.33
C THR A 80 13.54 -1.04 -17.75
N VAL A 81 14.86 -0.88 -17.64
CA VAL A 81 15.56 0.34 -18.10
C VAL A 81 15.61 0.41 -19.64
N ASP A 82 15.19 -0.64 -20.31
CA ASP A 82 15.22 -0.79 -21.77
C ASP A 82 14.51 0.35 -22.50
N ALA A 83 13.37 0.82 -21.98
CA ALA A 83 12.66 1.95 -22.56
C ALA A 83 13.47 3.26 -22.49
N TYR A 84 14.20 3.49 -21.39
CA TYR A 84 15.05 4.66 -21.23
C TYR A 84 16.32 4.55 -22.08
N ILE A 85 16.98 3.40 -22.07
CA ILE A 85 18.20 3.14 -22.86
C ILE A 85 17.89 3.28 -24.36
N SER A 86 16.75 2.75 -24.81
CA SER A 86 16.35 2.83 -26.23
C SER A 86 16.13 4.28 -26.70
N SER A 87 15.72 5.17 -25.80
CA SER A 87 15.52 6.60 -26.10
C SER A 87 16.76 7.48 -25.82
N HIS A 88 17.78 6.96 -25.14
CA HIS A 88 18.99 7.67 -24.72
C HIS A 88 20.22 6.79 -24.94
N PRO A 89 20.72 6.69 -26.18
CA PRO A 89 21.81 5.76 -26.54
C PRO A 89 23.16 6.12 -25.89
N ASP A 90 23.32 7.35 -25.40
CA ASP A 90 24.44 7.82 -24.60
C ASP A 90 24.40 7.31 -23.15
N PHE A 91 23.28 6.72 -22.72
CA PHE A 91 23.10 6.17 -21.39
C PHE A 91 23.34 4.66 -21.35
N SER A 92 24.46 4.24 -20.75
CA SER A 92 24.78 2.84 -20.53
C SER A 92 24.62 2.42 -19.06
N VAL A 93 24.00 1.26 -18.84
CA VAL A 93 23.84 0.64 -17.51
C VAL A 93 24.59 -0.68 -17.47
N SER A 94 25.73 -0.75 -16.76
CA SER A 94 26.49 -2.00 -16.58
C SER A 94 26.10 -2.70 -15.27
N PHE A 95 25.44 -3.86 -15.32
CA PHE A 95 25.01 -4.59 -14.13
C PHE A 95 26.21 -5.24 -13.42
N SER A 96 26.52 -4.77 -12.20
CA SER A 96 27.57 -5.31 -11.34
C SER A 96 26.94 -6.00 -10.13
N THR A 97 27.06 -7.32 -10.05
CA THR A 97 26.59 -8.12 -8.91
C THR A 97 27.23 -7.67 -7.59
N THR A 98 28.47 -7.19 -7.64
CA THR A 98 29.21 -6.71 -6.47
C THR A 98 28.54 -5.53 -5.78
N GLU A 99 27.98 -4.58 -6.55
CA GLU A 99 27.31 -3.40 -6.00
C GLU A 99 25.92 -3.71 -5.43
N ILE A 100 25.16 -4.60 -6.09
CA ILE A 100 23.89 -5.11 -5.55
C ILE A 100 24.15 -5.79 -4.20
N GLN A 101 25.17 -6.66 -4.13
CA GLN A 101 25.60 -7.29 -2.89
C GLN A 101 26.05 -6.27 -1.83
N ALA A 102 26.67 -5.15 -2.23
CA ALA A 102 27.07 -4.10 -1.30
C ALA A 102 25.85 -3.44 -0.64
N PHE A 103 24.79 -3.15 -1.40
CA PHE A 103 23.54 -2.64 -0.84
C PHE A 103 22.87 -3.67 0.08
N GLN A 104 22.78 -4.94 -0.35
CA GLN A 104 22.19 -5.99 0.46
C GLN A 104 22.89 -6.18 1.81
N LYS A 105 24.22 -6.04 1.83
CA LYS A 105 25.03 -6.11 3.06
C LYS A 105 24.69 -5.01 4.07
N ILE A 106 24.10 -3.89 3.67
CA ILE A 106 23.71 -2.80 4.58
C ILE A 106 22.21 -2.77 4.88
N MET A 107 21.37 -3.42 4.07
CA MET A 107 19.92 -3.26 4.11
C MET A 107 19.29 -3.53 5.48
N LYS A 108 19.72 -4.60 6.17
CA LYS A 108 19.23 -4.91 7.52
C LYS A 108 19.57 -3.78 8.51
N GLN A 109 20.84 -3.38 8.55
CA GLN A 109 21.31 -2.31 9.44
C GLN A 109 20.67 -0.95 9.12
N LEU A 110 20.43 -0.66 7.84
CA LEU A 110 19.71 0.53 7.39
C LEU A 110 18.30 0.56 7.95
N LYS A 111 17.55 -0.55 7.81
CA LYS A 111 16.19 -0.67 8.33
C LYS A 111 16.15 -0.52 9.86
N GLU A 112 17.00 -1.27 10.58
CA GLU A 112 17.07 -1.23 12.04
C GLU A 112 17.42 0.16 12.56
N TYR A 113 18.39 0.84 11.94
CA TYR A 113 18.77 2.20 12.31
C TYR A 113 17.60 3.17 12.10
N LEU A 114 16.96 3.15 10.92
CA LEU A 114 15.83 4.03 10.64
C LEU A 114 14.67 3.78 11.60
N GLU A 115 14.28 2.52 11.83
CA GLU A 115 13.24 2.14 12.79
C GLU A 115 13.56 2.68 14.19
N ALA A 116 14.79 2.52 14.66
CA ALA A 116 15.23 3.03 15.96
C ALA A 116 15.16 4.57 16.05
N GLN A 117 15.50 5.29 14.98
CA GLN A 117 15.44 6.76 15.01
C GLN A 117 14.00 7.29 14.92
N ILE A 118 13.15 6.70 14.07
CA ILE A 118 11.80 7.22 13.82
C ILE A 118 10.81 6.89 14.94
N VAL A 119 11.07 5.87 15.76
CA VAL A 119 10.22 5.52 16.92
C VAL A 119 10.44 6.47 18.10
N LYS A 120 11.63 7.09 18.21
CA LYS A 120 11.92 8.07 19.26
C LYS A 120 10.98 9.29 19.15
N PRO A 121 10.23 9.63 20.21
CA PRO A 121 9.18 10.65 20.15
C PRO A 121 9.72 12.07 20.37
N ASN A 122 10.91 12.41 19.88
CA ASN A 122 11.59 13.70 20.06
C ASN A 122 12.39 14.08 18.81
N ASP A 123 13.24 15.10 18.83
CA ASP A 123 14.08 15.54 17.70
C ASP A 123 15.46 14.89 17.65
N GLN A 124 15.85 14.17 18.70
CA GLN A 124 17.17 13.57 18.77
C GLN A 124 17.37 12.51 17.68
N VAL A 125 18.50 12.62 16.98
CA VAL A 125 18.98 11.70 15.95
C VAL A 125 20.38 11.24 16.29
N ASP A 126 20.56 9.93 16.51
CA ASP A 126 21.89 9.36 16.76
C ASP A 126 22.72 9.36 15.46
N PRO A 127 24.06 9.45 15.54
CA PRO A 127 24.89 9.25 14.36
C PRO A 127 24.67 7.86 13.75
N PRO A 128 24.56 7.73 12.42
CA PRO A 128 24.39 6.43 11.79
C PRO A 128 25.63 5.55 11.99
N PRO A 129 25.48 4.21 12.03
CA PRO A 129 26.63 3.30 12.08
C PRO A 129 27.66 3.58 10.98
N GLU A 130 28.94 3.40 11.28
CA GLU A 130 30.06 3.74 10.38
C GLU A 130 29.91 3.11 8.98
N LYS A 131 29.40 1.89 8.91
CA LYS A 131 29.15 1.19 7.64
C LYS A 131 28.11 1.92 6.78
N LEU A 132 27.05 2.45 7.39
CA LEU A 132 26.04 3.25 6.70
C LEU A 132 26.62 4.60 6.26
N GLN A 133 27.40 5.26 7.13
CA GLN A 133 28.10 6.51 6.78
C GLN A 133 29.01 6.34 5.56
N ARG A 134 29.86 5.29 5.55
CA ARG A 134 30.74 4.98 4.42
C ARG A 134 29.95 4.68 3.15
N TYR A 135 28.83 3.97 3.27
CA TYR A 135 27.97 3.68 2.11
C TYR A 135 27.34 4.97 1.56
N LEU A 136 26.77 5.83 2.42
CA LEU A 136 26.22 7.13 2.02
C LEU A 136 27.28 7.99 1.30
N ALA A 137 28.47 8.10 1.89
CA ALA A 137 29.58 8.84 1.30
C ALA A 137 29.95 8.29 -0.10
N SER A 138 29.95 6.96 -0.27
CA SER A 138 30.23 6.32 -1.55
C SER A 138 29.14 6.57 -2.63
N LYS A 139 27.96 7.03 -2.22
CA LYS A 139 26.80 7.29 -3.09
C LYS A 139 26.39 8.77 -3.17
N ALA A 140 27.18 9.68 -2.60
CA ALA A 140 26.88 11.11 -2.54
C ALA A 140 26.54 11.71 -3.92
N ASP A 141 27.39 11.49 -4.94
CA ASP A 141 27.17 12.00 -6.30
C ASP A 141 25.89 11.44 -6.95
N SER A 142 25.55 10.18 -6.63
CA SER A 142 24.34 9.55 -7.17
C SER A 142 23.08 10.07 -6.50
N LEU A 143 23.11 10.28 -5.19
CA LEU A 143 22.03 10.92 -4.43
C LEU A 143 21.82 12.36 -4.92
N GLU A 144 22.92 13.08 -5.19
CA GLU A 144 22.89 14.42 -5.74
C GLU A 144 22.27 14.47 -7.13
N ALA A 145 22.63 13.55 -8.01
CA ALA A 145 22.03 13.44 -9.34
C ALA A 145 20.51 13.15 -9.27
N ILE A 146 20.08 12.29 -8.34
CA ILE A 146 18.65 12.02 -8.11
C ILE A 146 17.95 13.28 -7.60
N ARG A 147 18.55 13.99 -6.62
CA ARG A 147 18.00 15.23 -6.07
C ARG A 147 17.78 16.26 -7.17
N ASN A 148 18.82 16.57 -7.93
CA ASN A 148 18.76 17.56 -9.00
C ASN A 148 17.75 17.19 -10.09
N HIS A 149 17.66 15.90 -10.44
CA HIS A 149 16.68 15.44 -11.41
C HIS A 149 15.24 15.61 -10.91
N VAL A 150 14.91 15.09 -9.72
CA VAL A 150 13.53 15.05 -9.22
C VAL A 150 13.02 16.43 -8.80
N LEU A 151 13.89 17.34 -8.33
CA LEU A 151 13.48 18.69 -7.98
C LEU A 151 13.12 19.53 -9.22
N ASN A 152 13.91 19.41 -10.29
CA ASN A 152 13.81 20.28 -11.48
C ASN A 152 12.90 19.74 -12.59
N ASN A 153 12.31 18.56 -12.41
CA ASN A 153 11.41 17.95 -13.39
C ASN A 153 10.02 17.69 -12.81
N GLU A 154 9.12 17.25 -13.67
CA GLU A 154 7.81 16.75 -13.27
C GLU A 154 7.92 15.62 -12.24
N VAL A 155 6.85 15.42 -11.46
CA VAL A 155 6.77 14.32 -10.50
C VAL A 155 6.95 13.00 -11.25
N PRO A 156 7.87 12.11 -10.83
CA PRO A 156 8.00 10.79 -11.43
C PRO A 156 6.65 10.07 -11.45
N GLN A 157 6.16 9.67 -12.62
CA GLN A 157 4.96 8.87 -12.78
C GLN A 157 5.37 7.47 -13.23
N LEU A 158 5.14 6.48 -12.37
CA LEU A 158 5.36 5.08 -12.72
C LEU A 158 4.20 4.54 -13.56
N ARG A 159 4.47 3.47 -14.30
CA ARG A 159 3.45 2.77 -15.10
C ARG A 159 2.28 2.34 -14.20
N VAL A 160 1.06 2.53 -14.67
CA VAL A 160 -0.15 1.98 -14.06
C VAL A 160 -0.79 1.05 -15.08
N TYR A 161 -0.77 -0.24 -14.80
CA TYR A 161 -1.37 -1.26 -15.65
C TYR A 161 -2.20 -2.22 -14.80
N ILE A 162 -3.50 -1.97 -14.73
CA ILE A 162 -4.41 -2.78 -13.89
C ILE A 162 -5.20 -3.81 -14.68
N ALA A 163 -5.17 -3.78 -16.02
CA ALA A 163 -5.99 -4.68 -16.83
C ALA A 163 -5.81 -6.17 -16.44
N PRO A 164 -4.59 -6.69 -16.23
CA PRO A 164 -4.41 -8.10 -15.84
C PRO A 164 -5.07 -8.42 -14.49
N ILE A 165 -5.01 -7.50 -13.53
CA ILE A 165 -5.67 -7.64 -12.23
C ILE A 165 -7.19 -7.68 -12.43
N LEU A 166 -7.73 -6.75 -13.22
CA LEU A 166 -9.17 -6.67 -13.52
C LEU A 166 -9.69 -7.82 -14.39
N GLU A 167 -8.81 -8.54 -15.08
CA GLU A 167 -9.09 -9.73 -15.86
C GLU A 167 -8.96 -11.02 -15.03
N GLY A 168 -8.41 -10.92 -13.82
CA GLY A 168 -8.16 -12.07 -12.95
C GLY A 168 -6.98 -12.93 -13.39
N ASP A 169 -5.98 -12.33 -14.05
CA ASP A 169 -4.76 -13.00 -14.45
C ASP A 169 -3.86 -13.24 -13.22
N TYR A 170 -3.84 -14.47 -12.72
CA TYR A 170 -3.03 -14.89 -11.58
C TYR A 170 -1.56 -15.13 -11.96
N GLU A 171 -1.25 -15.26 -13.25
CA GLU A 171 0.12 -15.41 -13.75
C GLU A 171 0.81 -14.04 -13.89
N TYR A 172 0.04 -12.96 -13.86
CA TYR A 172 0.56 -11.61 -13.88
C TYR A 172 1.41 -11.33 -12.63
N ALA A 173 2.71 -11.14 -12.85
CA ALA A 173 3.64 -10.74 -11.81
C ALA A 173 3.35 -9.29 -11.36
N LEU A 174 2.78 -9.14 -10.17
CA LEU A 174 2.56 -7.83 -9.57
C LEU A 174 3.91 -7.13 -9.30
N PRO A 175 4.01 -5.81 -9.54
CA PRO A 175 5.21 -5.06 -9.21
C PRO A 175 5.43 -5.05 -7.68
N SER A 176 6.62 -5.42 -7.21
CA SER A 176 6.88 -5.53 -5.77
C SER A 176 7.04 -4.17 -5.07
N HIS A 177 7.43 -3.15 -5.84
CA HIS A 177 7.88 -1.82 -5.43
C HIS A 177 8.96 -1.80 -4.33
N LEU A 178 9.58 -2.94 -4.02
CA LEU A 178 10.58 -3.05 -2.94
C LEU A 178 11.81 -2.20 -3.24
N SER A 179 12.22 -2.11 -4.51
CA SER A 179 13.37 -1.29 -4.86
C SER A 179 13.09 0.21 -4.65
N VAL A 180 11.84 0.65 -4.81
CA VAL A 180 11.42 2.02 -4.48
C VAL A 180 11.50 2.23 -2.97
N ALA A 181 10.96 1.32 -2.17
CA ALA A 181 11.05 1.41 -0.69
C ALA A 181 12.50 1.45 -0.20
N ASN A 182 13.37 0.65 -0.81
CA ASN A 182 14.78 0.58 -0.46
C ASN A 182 15.54 1.86 -0.86
N LEU A 183 15.25 2.44 -2.02
CA LEU A 183 15.77 3.75 -2.40
C LEU A 183 15.32 4.81 -1.38
N GLN A 184 14.04 4.82 -1.02
CA GLN A 184 13.48 5.77 -0.07
C GLN A 184 14.19 5.71 1.28
N ARG A 185 14.49 4.52 1.81
CA ARG A 185 15.28 4.38 3.04
C ARG A 185 16.66 5.03 2.95
N LEU A 186 17.35 4.92 1.82
CA LEU A 186 18.63 5.61 1.62
C LEU A 186 18.46 7.13 1.60
N LEU A 187 17.43 7.65 0.94
CA LEU A 187 17.11 9.09 0.95
C LEU A 187 16.81 9.58 2.37
N LEU A 188 16.03 8.82 3.14
CA LEU A 188 15.66 9.15 4.52
C LEU A 188 16.87 9.13 5.47
N LEU A 189 17.77 8.17 5.31
CA LEU A 189 19.04 8.15 6.03
C LEU A 189 19.89 9.39 5.69
N ASP A 190 19.97 9.75 4.41
CA ASP A 190 20.70 10.94 3.96
C ASP A 190 20.10 12.25 4.50
N ILE A 191 18.76 12.35 4.55
CA ILE A 191 18.05 13.49 5.16
C ILE A 191 18.41 13.64 6.65
N LEU A 192 18.35 12.55 7.42
CA LEU A 192 18.69 12.56 8.85
C LEU A 192 20.15 12.97 9.08
N GLU A 193 21.09 12.44 8.29
CA GLU A 193 22.50 12.78 8.43
C GLU A 193 22.80 14.24 8.01
N LYS A 194 22.15 14.74 6.96
CA LYS A 194 22.23 16.16 6.57
C LYS A 194 21.69 17.07 7.66
N ASN A 195 20.52 16.75 8.23
CA ASN A 195 19.93 17.50 9.32
C ASN A 195 20.86 17.56 10.54
N ARG A 196 21.38 16.40 10.96
CA ARG A 196 22.33 16.29 12.09
C ARG A 196 23.61 17.10 11.89
N ARG A 197 24.02 17.34 10.63
CA ARG A 197 25.19 18.18 10.26
C ARG A 197 24.84 19.67 10.10
N GLY A 198 23.62 20.09 10.41
CA GLY A 198 23.16 21.47 10.21
C GLY A 198 22.89 21.84 8.75
N GLN A 199 22.83 20.87 7.83
CA GLN A 199 22.55 21.09 6.41
C GLN A 199 21.04 21.08 6.14
N THR A 200 20.29 21.90 6.88
CA THR A 200 18.81 21.89 6.93
C THR A 200 18.16 22.09 5.56
N GLN A 201 18.68 23.01 4.73
CA GLN A 201 18.19 23.23 3.37
C GLN A 201 18.33 21.97 2.49
N ALA A 202 19.50 21.32 2.53
CA ALA A 202 19.75 20.12 1.74
C ALA A 202 18.91 18.91 2.24
N ALA A 203 18.67 18.84 3.56
CA ALA A 203 17.76 17.86 4.15
C ALA A 203 16.30 18.09 3.69
N SER A 204 15.83 19.34 3.69
CA SER A 204 14.49 19.72 3.23
C SER A 204 14.28 19.43 1.74
N GLU A 205 15.27 19.74 0.91
CA GLU A 205 15.26 19.42 -0.52
C GLU A 205 15.21 17.91 -0.79
N MET A 206 16.01 17.12 -0.05
CA MET A 206 15.98 15.67 -0.20
C MET A 206 14.67 15.06 0.32
N LEU A 207 14.05 15.66 1.34
CA LEU A 207 12.71 15.29 1.78
C LEU A 207 11.66 15.52 0.67
N GLU A 208 11.73 16.66 -0.03
CA GLU A 208 10.86 16.94 -1.18
C GLU A 208 11.04 15.89 -2.29
N VAL A 209 12.29 15.49 -2.57
CA VAL A 209 12.60 14.40 -3.51
C VAL A 209 11.93 13.09 -3.09
N SER A 210 12.14 12.68 -1.83
CA SER A 210 11.53 11.47 -1.26
C SER A 210 10.00 11.50 -1.38
N TRP A 211 9.38 12.64 -1.07
CA TRP A 211 7.92 12.83 -1.13
C TRP A 211 7.38 12.78 -2.55
N LYS A 212 8.04 13.46 -3.52
CA LYS A 212 7.68 13.38 -4.94
C LYS A 212 7.75 11.95 -5.48
N ILE A 213 8.77 11.19 -5.12
CA ILE A 213 8.88 9.78 -5.55
C ILE A 213 7.74 8.95 -4.94
N ASN A 214 7.41 9.13 -3.66
CA ASN A 214 6.32 8.39 -3.02
C ASN A 214 4.93 8.76 -3.59
N LYS A 215 4.76 10.00 -4.06
CA LYS A 215 3.53 10.46 -4.72
C LYS A 215 3.16 9.61 -5.94
N SER A 216 4.14 9.01 -6.62
CA SER A 216 3.91 8.11 -7.75
C SER A 216 3.13 6.85 -7.37
N LEU A 217 3.39 6.29 -6.18
CA LEU A 217 2.78 5.04 -5.70
C LEU A 217 1.41 5.29 -5.07
N ARG A 218 1.27 6.36 -4.28
CA ARG A 218 0.01 6.65 -3.55
C ARG A 218 -1.18 6.97 -4.46
N ASN A 219 -0.94 7.27 -5.73
CA ASN A 219 -2.00 7.53 -6.71
C ASN A 219 -2.42 6.28 -7.49
N GLN A 220 -1.78 5.12 -7.26
CA GLN A 220 -2.07 3.90 -8.03
C GLN A 220 -3.22 3.11 -7.41
N PRO A 221 -4.16 2.57 -8.21
CA PRO A 221 -5.27 1.74 -7.71
C PRO A 221 -4.86 0.29 -7.39
N ILE A 222 -3.58 0.01 -7.16
CA ILE A 222 -3.05 -1.34 -6.93
C ILE A 222 -2.72 -1.48 -5.43
N LEU A 223 -3.21 -2.54 -4.78
CA LEU A 223 -3.11 -2.67 -3.33
C LEU A 223 -1.67 -2.74 -2.85
N ILE A 224 -0.81 -3.53 -3.53
CA ILE A 224 0.59 -3.62 -3.16
C ILE A 224 1.31 -2.26 -3.25
N SER A 225 0.99 -1.45 -4.27
CA SER A 225 1.54 -0.10 -4.44
C SER A 225 1.11 0.83 -3.29
N GLN A 226 -0.15 0.76 -2.85
CA GLN A 226 -0.65 1.51 -1.70
C GLN A 226 0.02 1.08 -0.39
N LEU A 227 0.19 -0.22 -0.17
CA LEU A 227 0.85 -0.76 1.01
C LEU A 227 2.32 -0.31 1.08
N VAL A 228 3.03 -0.34 -0.05
CA VAL A 228 4.42 0.15 -0.11
C VAL A 228 4.48 1.67 0.07
N ALA A 229 3.53 2.43 -0.51
CA ALA A 229 3.44 3.87 -0.31
C ALA A 229 3.27 4.24 1.17
N ILE A 230 2.49 3.46 1.93
CA ILE A 230 2.29 3.63 3.37
C ILE A 230 3.52 3.24 4.17
N ILE A 231 4.24 2.19 3.80
CA ILE A 231 5.51 1.82 4.45
C ILE A 231 6.49 3.01 4.34
N VAL A 232 6.67 3.53 3.12
CA VAL A 232 7.54 4.69 2.87
C VAL A 232 7.04 5.92 3.63
N LEU A 233 5.73 6.16 3.63
CA LEU A 233 5.13 7.29 4.35
C LEU A 233 5.40 7.25 5.85
N LYS A 234 5.27 6.08 6.49
CA LYS A 234 5.55 5.94 7.94
C LYS A 234 7.00 6.31 8.26
N GLU A 235 7.95 5.89 7.41
CA GLU A 235 9.35 6.27 7.56
C GLU A 235 9.55 7.79 7.30
N GLN A 236 8.89 8.36 6.28
CA GLN A 236 8.89 9.80 5.99
C GLN A 236 8.35 10.64 7.16
N ILE A 237 7.20 10.26 7.74
CA ILE A 237 6.63 10.89 8.94
C ILE A 237 7.63 10.84 10.11
N GLY A 238 8.40 9.75 10.20
CA GLY A 238 9.59 9.61 11.05
C GLY A 238 10.52 10.78 10.97
N VAL A 239 11.08 10.90 9.78
CA VAL A 239 12.10 11.87 9.48
C VAL A 239 11.55 13.30 9.59
N ILE A 240 10.34 13.56 9.09
CA ILE A 240 9.72 14.90 9.11
C ILE A 240 9.65 15.46 10.54
N ARG A 241 9.30 14.63 11.53
CA ARG A 241 9.22 15.07 12.93
C ARG A 241 10.59 15.53 13.46
N LYS A 242 11.68 14.91 12.99
CA LYS A 242 13.08 15.19 13.38
C LYS A 242 13.70 16.42 12.71
N LEU A 243 13.03 16.98 11.71
CA LEU A 243 13.55 18.14 10.99
C LEU A 243 13.09 19.42 11.67
N ASP A 244 14.03 20.34 11.80
CA ASP A 244 13.75 21.69 12.27
C ASP A 244 13.47 22.61 11.08
N SER A 245 12.67 23.65 11.36
CA SER A 245 12.44 24.76 10.43
C SER A 245 11.97 24.35 9.02
N LEU A 246 11.08 23.34 8.93
CA LEU A 246 10.45 22.97 7.66
C LEU A 246 9.54 24.08 7.12
N PRO A 247 9.55 24.37 5.81
CA PRO A 247 8.68 25.39 5.23
C PRO A 247 7.18 25.13 5.49
N PRO A 248 6.36 26.17 5.76
CA PRO A 248 4.93 26.02 6.11
C PRO A 248 4.09 25.20 5.11
N LYS A 249 4.49 25.14 3.83
CA LYS A 249 3.84 24.29 2.81
C LYS A 249 3.75 22.81 3.23
N TRP A 250 4.69 22.32 4.04
CA TRP A 250 4.67 20.95 4.55
C TRP A 250 3.48 20.72 5.48
N GLN A 251 3.20 21.66 6.39
CA GLN A 251 2.03 21.54 7.27
C GLN A 251 0.74 21.43 6.46
N GLN A 252 0.59 22.23 5.41
CA GLN A 252 -0.60 22.21 4.57
C GLN A 252 -0.72 20.89 3.78
N GLY A 253 0.39 20.43 3.19
CA GLY A 253 0.38 19.27 2.28
C GLY A 253 0.34 17.89 2.92
N LEU A 254 0.56 17.77 4.23
CA LEU A 254 0.60 16.45 4.92
C LEU A 254 -0.73 15.71 4.85
N LEU A 255 -1.86 16.43 4.89
CA LEU A 255 -3.21 15.85 4.91
C LEU A 255 -3.92 15.87 3.55
N ASP A 256 -3.25 16.30 2.47
CA ASP A 256 -3.83 16.42 1.12
C ASP A 256 -4.30 15.08 0.54
N HIS A 257 -3.72 13.96 1.01
CA HIS A 257 -4.01 12.64 0.49
C HIS A 257 -4.67 11.75 1.54
N ASN A 258 -5.86 11.22 1.21
CA ASN A 258 -6.58 10.29 2.07
C ASN A 258 -6.15 8.84 1.79
N TYR A 259 -5.14 8.36 2.54
CA TYR A 259 -4.60 7.01 2.39
C TYR A 259 -5.63 5.91 2.69
N SER A 260 -6.57 6.15 3.60
CA SER A 260 -7.66 5.21 3.90
C SER A 260 -8.55 4.98 2.69
N LYS A 261 -8.92 6.06 1.99
CA LYS A 261 -9.73 5.99 0.76
C LYS A 261 -8.96 5.31 -0.36
N SER A 262 -7.68 5.62 -0.53
CA SER A 262 -6.84 5.01 -1.57
C SER A 262 -6.69 3.50 -1.38
N ILE A 263 -6.50 3.03 -0.13
CA ILE A 263 -6.51 1.59 0.17
C ILE A 263 -7.85 0.96 -0.20
N LEU A 264 -8.98 1.54 0.23
CA LEU A 264 -10.31 0.98 -0.09
C LEU A 264 -10.54 0.92 -1.60
N THR A 265 -10.10 1.94 -2.33
CA THR A 265 -10.17 1.97 -3.81
C THR A 265 -9.34 0.84 -4.42
N SER A 266 -8.14 0.58 -3.89
CA SER A 266 -7.31 -0.55 -4.37
C SER A 266 -7.88 -1.92 -3.99
N VAL A 267 -8.52 -2.04 -2.83
CA VAL A 267 -9.22 -3.27 -2.40
C VAL A 267 -10.42 -3.57 -3.31
N GLU A 268 -11.11 -2.55 -3.79
CA GLU A 268 -12.15 -2.74 -4.81
C GLU A 268 -11.59 -3.37 -6.08
N GLY A 269 -10.39 -2.97 -6.52
CA GLY A 269 -9.69 -3.61 -7.63
C GLY A 269 -9.40 -5.10 -7.38
N GLU A 270 -8.96 -5.47 -6.17
CA GLU A 270 -8.76 -6.87 -5.77
C GLU A 270 -10.08 -7.67 -5.80
N PHE A 271 -11.19 -7.08 -5.37
CA PHE A 271 -12.50 -7.72 -5.43
C PHE A 271 -12.99 -7.94 -6.85
N ILE A 272 -12.71 -7.01 -7.76
CA ILE A 272 -12.98 -7.19 -9.20
C ILE A 272 -12.15 -8.35 -9.75
N GLY A 273 -10.85 -8.40 -9.42
CA GLY A 273 -9.97 -9.50 -9.83
C GLY A 273 -10.48 -10.85 -9.32
N ASN A 274 -10.83 -10.94 -8.03
CA ASN A 274 -11.40 -12.15 -7.45
C ASN A 274 -12.73 -12.55 -8.11
N PHE A 275 -13.61 -11.59 -8.43
CA PHE A 275 -14.83 -11.87 -9.19
C PHE A 275 -14.50 -12.54 -10.53
N ARG A 276 -13.51 -12.04 -11.28
CA ARG A 276 -13.08 -12.67 -12.54
C ARG A 276 -12.50 -14.05 -12.34
N ILE A 277 -11.63 -14.22 -11.35
CA ILE A 277 -11.01 -15.51 -11.04
C ILE A 277 -12.08 -16.55 -10.72
N ILE A 278 -13.05 -16.20 -9.86
CA ILE A 278 -14.17 -17.09 -9.52
C ILE A 278 -15.04 -17.35 -10.76
N LYS A 279 -15.41 -16.31 -11.53
CA LYS A 279 -16.26 -16.44 -12.72
C LYS A 279 -15.62 -17.33 -13.80
N ASN A 280 -14.32 -17.18 -14.01
CA ASN A 280 -13.55 -17.88 -15.03
C ASN A 280 -12.84 -19.13 -14.48
N PHE A 281 -13.16 -19.54 -13.24
CA PHE A 281 -12.48 -20.60 -12.54
C PHE A 281 -12.37 -21.85 -13.41
N ASN A 282 -11.14 -22.22 -13.72
CA ASN A 282 -10.81 -23.41 -14.48
C ASN A 282 -9.89 -24.26 -13.61
N SER A 283 -10.05 -25.59 -13.65
CA SER A 283 -9.27 -26.50 -12.80
C SER A 283 -7.75 -26.39 -13.00
N TYR A 284 -7.30 -25.84 -14.14
CA TYR A 284 -5.89 -25.57 -14.44
C TYR A 284 -5.25 -24.45 -13.58
N THR A 285 -6.06 -23.57 -12.99
CA THR A 285 -5.59 -22.42 -12.18
C THR A 285 -4.88 -22.87 -10.89
N PHE A 286 -5.12 -24.11 -10.45
CA PHE A 286 -4.45 -24.73 -9.29
C PHE A 286 -3.69 -25.98 -9.74
N ARG A 287 -2.52 -25.79 -10.37
CA ARG A 287 -1.57 -26.89 -10.62
C ARG A 287 -1.15 -27.62 -9.33
N GLU A 288 -1.24 -26.99 -8.17
CA GLU A 288 -0.89 -27.61 -6.89
C GLU A 288 -1.94 -28.61 -6.36
N LEU A 289 -3.09 -28.77 -7.01
CA LEU A 289 -4.06 -29.83 -6.70
C LEU A 289 -3.81 -31.14 -7.49
N GLU A 290 -2.63 -31.26 -8.13
CA GLU A 290 -2.20 -32.40 -8.96
C GLU A 290 -2.23 -33.77 -8.25
N ASP A 291 -2.27 -33.84 -6.92
CA ASP A 291 -2.37 -35.10 -6.17
C ASP A 291 -3.79 -35.72 -6.17
N LEU A 292 -4.81 -34.98 -6.60
CA LEU A 292 -6.15 -35.51 -6.83
C LEU A 292 -6.34 -35.68 -8.34
N ASP A 293 -6.47 -36.93 -8.81
CA ASP A 293 -6.69 -37.31 -10.21
C ASP A 293 -8.02 -36.73 -10.76
N LEU A 294 -8.02 -35.43 -11.04
CA LEU A 294 -9.18 -34.57 -11.28
C LEU A 294 -9.45 -34.37 -12.78
N GLN A 295 -8.97 -35.25 -13.65
CA GLN A 295 -9.28 -35.20 -15.09
C GLN A 295 -10.79 -35.19 -15.36
N TRP A 296 -11.59 -35.79 -14.47
CA TRP A 296 -13.05 -35.75 -14.55
C TRP A 296 -13.65 -34.34 -14.33
N LEU A 297 -12.94 -33.41 -13.65
CA LEU A 297 -13.38 -32.01 -13.55
C LEU A 297 -13.42 -31.31 -14.91
N ILE A 298 -12.55 -31.71 -15.85
CA ILE A 298 -12.57 -31.18 -17.22
C ILE A 298 -13.90 -31.58 -17.90
N ILE A 299 -14.34 -32.83 -17.71
CA ILE A 299 -15.60 -33.35 -18.26
C ILE A 299 -16.81 -32.66 -17.61
N LEU A 300 -16.74 -32.36 -16.31
CA LEU A 300 -17.83 -31.66 -15.60
C LEU A 300 -17.80 -30.14 -15.76
N ARG A 301 -16.81 -29.57 -16.46
CA ARG A 301 -16.69 -28.12 -16.62
C ARG A 301 -17.96 -27.43 -17.13
N PRO A 302 -18.70 -27.96 -18.13
CA PRO A 302 -19.96 -27.35 -18.56
C PRO A 302 -21.01 -27.32 -17.44
N ILE A 303 -21.01 -28.33 -16.57
CA ILE A 303 -21.93 -28.45 -15.43
C ILE A 303 -21.50 -27.54 -14.27
N ALA A 304 -20.21 -27.38 -14.02
CA ALA A 304 -19.69 -26.54 -12.95
C ALA A 304 -19.68 -25.04 -13.30
N LYS A 305 -19.59 -24.67 -14.58
CA LYS A 305 -19.49 -23.28 -15.03
C LYS A 305 -20.64 -22.38 -14.51
N PRO A 306 -21.93 -22.74 -14.60
CA PRO A 306 -22.98 -21.92 -14.00
C PRO A 306 -22.78 -21.70 -12.49
N TYR A 307 -22.33 -22.72 -11.75
CA TYR A 307 -22.08 -22.61 -10.30
C TYR A 307 -20.99 -21.57 -10.02
N TYR A 308 -19.85 -21.62 -10.73
CA TYR A 308 -18.77 -20.65 -10.56
C TYR A 308 -19.21 -19.21 -10.85
N ARG A 309 -20.03 -19.02 -11.88
CA ARG A 309 -20.58 -17.71 -12.23
C ARG A 309 -21.53 -17.19 -11.16
N PHE A 310 -22.42 -18.04 -10.64
CA PHE A 310 -23.27 -17.67 -9.51
C PHE A 310 -22.46 -17.37 -8.24
N SER A 311 -21.41 -18.15 -7.95
CA SER A 311 -20.48 -17.88 -6.87
C SER A 311 -19.83 -16.50 -7.00
N ALA A 312 -19.43 -16.10 -8.20
CA ALA A 312 -18.86 -14.78 -8.46
C ALA A 312 -19.90 -13.67 -8.23
N VAL A 313 -21.12 -13.87 -8.76
CA VAL A 313 -22.25 -12.94 -8.61
C VAL A 313 -22.69 -12.78 -7.16
N ASP A 314 -22.63 -13.83 -6.35
CA ASP A 314 -22.95 -13.79 -4.92
C ASP A 314 -21.81 -13.14 -4.10
N TYR A 315 -20.55 -13.40 -4.48
CA TYR A 315 -19.36 -12.84 -3.82
C TYR A 315 -19.27 -11.30 -3.95
N PHE A 316 -19.40 -10.77 -5.17
CA PHE A 316 -19.05 -9.38 -5.45
C PHE A 316 -19.90 -8.34 -4.69
N PRO A 317 -21.24 -8.45 -4.63
CA PRO A 317 -22.08 -7.54 -3.86
C PRO A 317 -21.79 -7.58 -2.36
N VAL A 318 -21.50 -8.77 -1.80
CA VAL A 318 -21.12 -8.93 -0.39
C VAL A 318 -19.80 -8.20 -0.12
N ALA A 319 -18.80 -8.36 -0.99
CA ALA A 319 -17.53 -7.66 -0.88
C ALA A 319 -17.69 -6.13 -0.97
N LYS A 320 -18.53 -5.64 -1.90
CA LYS A 320 -18.86 -4.21 -2.04
C LYS A 320 -19.61 -3.65 -0.82
N GLN A 321 -20.55 -4.42 -0.26
CA GLN A 321 -21.25 -4.03 0.96
C GLN A 321 -20.26 -3.91 2.13
N ALA A 322 -19.36 -4.88 2.27
CA ALA A 322 -18.34 -4.85 3.31
C ALA A 322 -17.41 -3.63 3.16
N LEU A 323 -17.03 -3.27 1.93
CA LEU A 323 -16.26 -2.06 1.64
C LEU A 323 -16.99 -0.78 2.06
N SER A 324 -18.28 -0.67 1.72
CA SER A 324 -19.14 0.48 2.08
C SER A 324 -19.29 0.62 3.59
N LYS A 325 -19.56 -0.49 4.30
CA LYS A 325 -19.60 -0.49 5.77
C LYS A 325 -18.28 -0.05 6.38
N LYS A 326 -17.15 -0.52 5.84
CA LYS A 326 -15.83 -0.13 6.33
C LYS A 326 -15.57 1.36 6.12
N GLN A 327 -16.01 1.93 5.00
CA GLN A 327 -15.82 3.35 4.71
C GLN A 327 -16.41 4.29 5.77
N THR A 328 -17.52 3.90 6.41
CA THR A 328 -18.20 4.69 7.45
C THR A 328 -17.69 4.42 8.86
N GLN A 329 -16.81 3.44 9.07
CA GLN A 329 -16.29 3.12 10.41
C GLN A 329 -15.27 4.17 10.87
N ASN A 330 -15.45 4.63 12.11
CA ASN A 330 -14.48 5.46 12.84
C ASN A 330 -13.43 4.55 13.50
N ILE A 331 -12.16 4.81 13.21
CA ILE A 331 -11.02 4.03 13.71
C ILE A 331 -10.80 4.21 15.22
N CYS A 332 -11.28 5.31 15.80
CA CYS A 332 -11.07 5.66 17.20
C CYS A 332 -12.19 5.19 18.13
N SER A 333 -13.39 4.90 17.61
CA SER A 333 -14.50 4.37 18.41
C SER A 333 -14.50 2.84 18.50
N TYR A 334 -13.35 2.20 18.28
CA TYR A 334 -13.32 0.82 17.81
C TYR A 334 -13.32 -0.23 18.94
N ASP A 335 -14.38 -1.04 18.95
CA ASP A 335 -14.30 -2.49 19.12
C ASP A 335 -14.13 -3.09 17.71
N LEU A 336 -13.27 -4.10 17.54
CA LEU A 336 -12.97 -4.79 16.28
C LEU A 336 -14.18 -5.60 15.77
N ALA A 337 -15.32 -4.94 15.57
CA ALA A 337 -16.51 -5.56 15.01
C ALA A 337 -16.15 -6.08 13.62
N VAL A 338 -15.88 -7.37 13.57
CA VAL A 338 -15.58 -8.13 12.38
C VAL A 338 -16.77 -7.93 11.45
N ILE A 339 -16.51 -7.39 10.27
CA ILE A 339 -17.52 -7.36 9.22
C ILE A 339 -17.66 -8.80 8.75
N TYR A 340 -18.62 -9.53 9.33
CA TYR A 340 -18.97 -10.91 8.95
C TYR A 340 -19.88 -10.95 7.72
N ASP A 341 -19.67 -10.06 6.76
CA ASP A 341 -20.37 -10.15 5.49
C ASP A 341 -19.76 -11.32 4.72
N THR A 342 -20.43 -12.47 4.83
CA THR A 342 -20.03 -13.70 4.15
C THR A 342 -20.93 -13.93 2.96
N PRO A 343 -20.39 -14.46 1.84
CA PRO A 343 -21.21 -14.99 0.76
C PRO A 343 -22.20 -16.04 1.27
N SER A 344 -23.19 -16.38 0.43
CA SER A 344 -24.17 -17.40 0.76
C SER A 344 -23.49 -18.73 1.10
N TRP A 345 -24.07 -19.52 2.00
CA TRP A 345 -23.47 -20.78 2.49
C TRP A 345 -23.12 -21.81 1.39
N TRP A 346 -23.78 -21.75 0.24
CA TRP A 346 -23.50 -22.62 -0.92
C TRP A 346 -22.29 -22.17 -1.74
N ASN A 347 -21.79 -20.96 -1.50
CA ASN A 347 -20.69 -20.34 -2.23
C ASN A 347 -19.33 -20.74 -1.62
N ILE A 348 -18.97 -22.00 -1.79
CA ILE A 348 -17.71 -22.60 -1.30
C ILE A 348 -16.50 -21.83 -1.86
N LEU A 349 -16.54 -21.40 -3.13
CA LEU A 349 -15.44 -20.62 -3.72
C LEU A 349 -15.25 -19.29 -2.99
N GLY A 350 -16.32 -18.55 -2.74
CA GLY A 350 -16.27 -17.27 -2.03
C GLY A 350 -15.94 -17.41 -0.53
N HIS A 351 -16.27 -18.54 0.09
CA HIS A 351 -16.04 -18.77 1.52
C HIS A 351 -14.66 -19.38 1.81
N ASP A 352 -14.28 -20.45 1.13
CA ASP A 352 -13.12 -21.28 1.52
C ASP A 352 -11.88 -21.03 0.65
N ILE A 353 -12.05 -20.71 -0.64
CA ILE A 353 -10.94 -20.51 -1.57
C ILE A 353 -10.52 -19.04 -1.62
N PHE A 354 -11.49 -18.13 -1.55
CA PHE A 354 -11.25 -16.69 -1.50
C PHE A 354 -11.77 -16.03 -0.21
N PRO A 355 -11.42 -16.52 1.02
CA PRO A 355 -11.87 -15.99 2.31
C PRO A 355 -11.39 -14.55 2.62
N GLY A 356 -10.81 -13.86 1.64
CA GLY A 356 -10.02 -12.64 1.82
C GLY A 356 -10.81 -11.37 2.10
N ILE A 357 -12.15 -11.37 2.10
CA ILE A 357 -12.93 -10.12 2.31
C ILE A 357 -12.49 -9.40 3.60
N PRO A 358 -12.44 -10.06 4.78
CA PRO A 358 -11.96 -9.40 6.00
C PRO A 358 -10.48 -9.00 5.92
N SER A 359 -9.60 -9.82 5.33
CA SER A 359 -8.16 -9.55 5.30
C SER A 359 -7.81 -8.36 4.40
N PHE A 360 -8.50 -8.22 3.25
CA PHE A 360 -8.35 -7.07 2.36
C PHE A 360 -8.92 -5.80 2.97
N ILE A 361 -10.12 -5.85 3.54
CA ILE A 361 -10.78 -4.68 4.12
C ILE A 361 -10.03 -4.18 5.35
N ASN A 362 -9.44 -5.07 6.14
CA ASN A 362 -8.63 -4.69 7.30
C ASN A 362 -7.31 -4.00 6.89
N GLN A 363 -6.89 -4.04 5.62
CA GLN A 363 -5.77 -3.21 5.17
C GLN A 363 -6.06 -1.71 5.33
N ARG A 364 -7.34 -1.28 5.32
CA ARG A 364 -7.72 0.12 5.56
C ARG A 364 -7.15 0.66 6.87
N LEU A 365 -7.04 -0.17 7.92
CA LEU A 365 -6.49 0.23 9.22
C LEU A 365 -5.07 0.80 9.08
N LYS A 366 -4.27 0.30 8.14
CA LYS A 366 -2.93 0.84 7.86
C LYS A 366 -3.00 2.29 7.36
N GLY A 367 -3.99 2.59 6.51
CA GLY A 367 -4.28 3.94 6.03
C GLY A 367 -4.81 4.83 7.15
N ASP A 368 -5.77 4.35 7.94
CA ASP A 368 -6.34 5.10 9.05
C ASP A 368 -5.27 5.46 10.10
N HIS A 369 -4.38 4.51 10.45
CA HIS A 369 -3.22 4.78 11.32
C HIS A 369 -2.27 5.82 10.72
N ALA A 370 -1.98 5.73 9.41
CA ALA A 370 -1.11 6.69 8.74
C ALA A 370 -1.72 8.10 8.74
N MET A 371 -3.05 8.23 8.57
CA MET A 371 -3.73 9.51 8.64
C MET A 371 -3.62 10.15 10.03
N LEU A 372 -3.77 9.38 11.11
CA LEU A 372 -3.55 9.88 12.47
C LEU A 372 -2.10 10.33 12.71
N GLU A 373 -1.13 9.58 12.17
CA GLU A 373 0.27 9.96 12.27
C GLU A 373 0.62 11.23 11.49
N LEU A 374 -0.02 11.44 10.34
CA LEU A 374 0.10 12.67 9.56
C LEU A 374 -0.48 13.86 10.32
N GLU A 375 -1.66 13.69 10.93
CA GLU A 375 -2.27 14.74 11.73
C GLU A 375 -1.39 15.13 12.93
N LEU A 376 -0.89 14.15 13.70
CA LEU A 376 0.08 14.39 14.76
C LEU A 376 1.31 15.15 14.24
N THR A 377 1.84 14.75 13.09
CA THR A 377 3.01 15.40 12.49
C THR A 377 2.71 16.84 12.10
N GLN A 378 1.55 17.11 11.53
CA GLN A 378 1.11 18.48 11.22
C GLN A 378 1.04 19.33 12.50
N LYS A 379 0.48 18.80 13.60
CA LYS A 379 0.43 19.52 14.88
C LYS A 379 1.82 19.77 15.46
N ILE A 380 2.73 18.80 15.38
CA ILE A 380 4.13 18.97 15.83
C ILE A 380 4.80 20.10 15.04
N LEU A 381 4.67 20.11 13.70
CA LEU A 381 5.25 21.17 12.88
C LEU A 381 4.64 22.55 13.19
N GLN A 382 3.35 22.62 13.47
CA GLN A 382 2.68 23.85 13.91
C GLN A 382 3.24 24.34 15.25
N ILE A 383 3.44 23.44 16.21
CA ILE A 383 4.02 23.75 17.52
C ILE A 383 5.46 24.26 17.35
N LYS A 384 6.28 23.58 16.54
CA LYS A 384 7.65 23.99 16.26
C LYS A 384 7.72 25.38 15.63
N GLU A 385 6.84 25.68 14.68
CA GLU A 385 6.78 27.00 14.06
C GLU A 385 6.41 28.10 15.07
N LEU A 386 5.45 27.85 15.96
CA LEU A 386 5.10 28.79 17.03
C LEU A 386 6.28 28.98 17.99
N ALA A 387 6.94 27.88 18.37
CA ALA A 387 8.07 27.92 19.28
C ALA A 387 9.26 28.71 18.73
N ALA A 388 9.59 28.51 17.45
CA ALA A 388 10.64 29.27 16.76
C ALA A 388 10.31 30.78 16.70
N LYS A 389 9.03 31.15 16.51
CA LYS A 389 8.60 32.55 16.51
C LYS A 389 8.64 33.20 17.89
N GLU A 390 8.31 32.46 18.94
CA GLU A 390 8.22 32.96 20.31
C GLU A 390 9.54 32.85 21.09
N GLY A 391 10.48 32.02 20.62
CA GLY A 391 11.72 31.69 21.34
C GLY A 391 11.50 30.83 22.60
N LYS A 392 10.29 30.28 22.77
CA LYS A 392 9.88 29.38 23.87
C LYS A 392 8.74 28.49 23.40
N TRP A 393 8.46 27.40 24.11
CA TRP A 393 7.27 26.60 23.83
C TRP A 393 5.99 27.44 24.08
N PRO A 394 5.01 27.40 23.16
CA PRO A 394 3.79 28.20 23.30
C PRO A 394 2.97 27.73 24.50
N GLU A 395 2.31 28.65 25.20
CA GLU A 395 1.44 28.29 26.35
C GLU A 395 0.17 27.55 25.90
N SER A 396 -0.26 27.75 24.66
CA SER A 396 -1.41 27.07 24.07
C SER A 396 -1.25 26.91 22.56
N VAL A 397 -1.88 25.89 21.99
CA VAL A 397 -1.84 25.58 20.56
C VAL A 397 -3.27 25.56 20.03
N PRO A 398 -3.61 26.33 18.98
CA PRO A 398 -4.96 26.33 18.44
C PRO A 398 -5.24 25.06 17.63
N ASN A 399 -6.53 24.72 17.50
CA ASN A 399 -7.04 23.65 16.63
C ASN A 399 -6.49 22.25 16.99
N LEU A 400 -6.51 21.88 18.27
CA LEU A 400 -6.08 20.55 18.73
C LEU A 400 -7.14 19.45 18.54
N GLU A 401 -8.34 19.77 18.05
CA GLU A 401 -9.35 18.75 17.72
C GLU A 401 -8.85 17.85 16.58
N SER A 402 -9.18 16.55 16.66
CA SER A 402 -8.84 15.60 15.59
C SER A 402 -9.89 15.62 14.49
N SER A 403 -9.42 15.85 13.26
CA SER A 403 -10.21 15.71 12.04
C SER A 403 -10.36 14.25 11.59
N ILE A 404 -9.42 13.39 11.99
CA ILE A 404 -9.42 11.96 11.63
C ILE A 404 -10.33 11.17 12.57
N CYS A 405 -10.40 11.57 13.84
CA CYS A 405 -11.22 10.93 14.87
C CYS A 405 -12.17 11.93 15.51
N PRO A 406 -13.40 12.08 14.96
CA PRO A 406 -14.38 13.02 15.48
C PRO A 406 -14.68 12.79 16.96
N GLY A 407 -14.61 13.86 17.76
CA GLY A 407 -14.83 13.83 19.20
C GLY A 407 -13.56 13.61 20.04
N GLU A 408 -12.44 13.26 19.39
CA GLU A 408 -11.13 13.13 20.03
C GLU A 408 -10.26 14.37 19.75
N LYS A 409 -9.23 14.56 20.58
CA LYS A 409 -8.32 15.71 20.48
C LYS A 409 -6.88 15.34 20.80
N TRP A 410 -5.97 16.26 20.47
CA TRP A 410 -4.59 16.22 20.86
C TRP A 410 -4.39 16.96 22.19
N ILE A 411 -3.76 16.32 23.16
CA ILE A 411 -3.47 16.90 24.46
C ILE A 411 -2.07 17.49 24.40
N TYR A 412 -1.98 18.81 24.50
CA TYR A 412 -0.72 19.54 24.55
C TYR A 412 -0.44 20.06 25.96
N GLN A 413 0.80 19.96 26.42
CA GLN A 413 1.23 20.47 27.72
C GLN A 413 2.73 20.82 27.68
N VAL A 414 3.14 21.77 28.54
CA VAL A 414 4.54 22.10 28.80
C VAL A 414 4.82 21.86 30.27
N SER A 415 5.78 20.99 30.59
CA SER A 415 6.15 20.68 31.96
C SER A 415 7.08 21.75 32.57
N PRO A 416 7.24 21.78 33.91
CA PRO A 416 8.07 22.79 34.59
C PRO A 416 9.55 22.81 34.19
N ASP A 417 10.06 21.71 33.64
CA ASP A 417 11.40 21.57 33.07
C ASP A 417 11.51 22.13 31.63
N ASN A 418 10.47 22.80 31.14
CA ASN A 418 10.35 23.33 29.79
C ASN A 418 10.34 22.25 28.68
N THR A 419 9.93 21.03 29.01
CA THR A 419 9.65 20.00 28.01
C THR A 419 8.21 20.11 27.51
N MET A 420 8.00 20.30 26.21
CA MET A 420 6.66 20.18 25.62
C MET A 420 6.31 18.70 25.42
N SER A 421 5.03 18.34 25.55
CA SER A 421 4.50 17.07 25.05
C SER A 421 3.16 17.25 24.35
N ILE A 422 2.93 16.44 23.31
CA ILE A 422 1.65 16.31 22.61
C ILE A 422 1.31 14.83 22.47
N SER A 423 0.11 14.44 22.87
CA SER A 423 -0.37 13.05 22.80
C SER A 423 -1.82 12.97 22.33
N PHE A 424 -2.22 11.81 21.80
CA PHE A 424 -3.60 11.58 21.43
C PHE A 424 -4.49 11.31 22.65
N SER A 425 -5.68 11.91 22.73
CA SER A 425 -6.60 11.74 23.87
C SER A 425 -7.14 10.33 24.00
N ALA A 426 -7.47 9.70 22.86
CA ALA A 426 -8.05 8.37 22.86
C ALA A 426 -6.99 7.30 23.15
N GLN A 427 -7.39 6.23 23.84
CA GLN A 427 -6.55 5.07 24.11
C GLN A 427 -7.24 3.79 23.61
N PRO A 428 -7.48 3.64 22.30
CA PRO A 428 -8.12 2.46 21.75
C PRO A 428 -7.19 1.25 21.88
N GLN A 429 -7.76 0.04 21.99
CA GLN A 429 -6.98 -1.19 22.17
C GLN A 429 -5.89 -1.40 21.11
N TRP A 430 -6.19 -1.09 19.84
CA TRP A 430 -5.21 -1.22 18.76
C TRP A 430 -3.97 -0.34 18.96
N LEU A 431 -4.09 0.81 19.65
CA LEU A 431 -2.97 1.69 19.94
C LEU A 431 -2.05 1.06 20.98
N GLN A 432 -2.62 0.36 21.97
CA GLN A 432 -1.85 -0.38 22.96
C GLN A 432 -1.09 -1.56 22.31
N GLU A 433 -1.78 -2.37 21.50
CA GLU A 433 -1.15 -3.48 20.76
C GLU A 433 -0.03 -3.00 19.82
N ARG A 434 -0.21 -1.80 19.26
CA ARG A 434 0.77 -1.14 18.40
C ARG A 434 2.04 -0.82 19.18
N ILE A 435 1.92 -0.21 20.36
CA ILE A 435 3.05 0.12 21.24
C ILE A 435 3.78 -1.15 21.68
N GLU A 436 3.06 -2.21 22.03
CA GLU A 436 3.62 -3.51 22.42
C GLU A 436 4.44 -4.17 21.31
N LYS A 437 4.08 -3.93 20.04
CA LYS A 437 4.82 -4.38 18.86
C LYS A 437 6.04 -3.51 18.54
N GLY A 438 6.34 -2.50 19.36
CA GLY A 438 7.44 -1.56 19.14
C GLY A 438 7.19 -0.59 17.99
N GLU A 439 5.95 -0.43 17.54
CA GLU A 439 5.61 0.62 16.59
C GLU A 439 5.59 1.98 17.29
N ARG A 440 5.69 3.04 16.47
CA ARG A 440 5.73 4.41 16.96
C ARG A 440 4.46 4.79 17.73
N PRO A 441 4.58 5.35 18.93
CA PRO A 441 3.44 5.83 19.69
C PRO A 441 2.84 7.12 19.09
N LEU A 442 1.59 7.41 19.42
CA LEU A 442 0.93 8.69 19.11
C LEU A 442 1.23 9.75 20.19
N ILE A 443 2.52 9.91 20.50
CA ILE A 443 3.07 10.91 21.42
C ILE A 443 4.33 11.52 20.83
N TYR A 444 4.58 12.77 21.18
CA TYR A 444 5.81 13.49 20.90
C TYR A 444 6.15 14.39 22.09
N SER A 445 7.43 14.54 22.39
CA SER A 445 7.96 15.26 23.54
C SER A 445 9.33 15.81 23.22
N ASP A 446 9.56 17.11 23.43
CA ASP A 446 10.87 17.72 23.24
C ASP A 446 11.13 18.86 24.23
N SER A 447 12.40 19.01 24.62
CA SER A 447 12.88 20.10 25.48
C SER A 447 13.68 21.15 24.70
N THR A 448 14.04 20.87 23.44
CA THR A 448 14.85 21.73 22.58
C THR A 448 13.94 22.67 21.79
N ILE A 449 14.08 23.98 22.01
CA ILE A 449 13.38 24.97 21.20
C ILE A 449 13.96 24.94 19.78
N PRO A 450 13.13 24.82 18.71
CA PRO A 450 13.61 24.90 17.34
C PRO A 450 14.16 26.28 17.00
N ASP A 451 15.23 26.29 16.19
CA ASP A 451 15.89 27.51 15.70
C ASP A 451 15.12 28.24 14.58
#